data_AF-A0A496XYL2-F1
#
_entry.id   AF-A0A496XYL2-F1
#
_cell.length_a   1.000
_cell.length_b   1.000
_cell.length_c   1.000
_cell.angle_alpha   90.00
_cell.angle_beta   90.00
_cell.angle_gamma   90.00
#
_symmetry.space_group_name_H-M   'P 1'
#
loop_
_entity.id
_entity.type
_entity.pdbx_description
1 polymer ?
#
loop_
_entity_poly.entity_id
_entity_poly.type
_entity_poly.pdbx_seq_one_letter_code
_entity_poly.pdbx_strand_id
1 'polypeptide(L)'
;MKVLIIFTLLLFVSCDRNTAANKESSIALGKTTFANNCAICHGDKAQSTVDDWRKPLPNGSYPAPPLDGTAHTWHHSPKSLLGTINNGGAEFKGWMPAFKDKLSDDEKQALIDYIYDLWPKEIKKQYDKRFK
;
A
#
# COMPACT_ATOMS: atom_id res chain seq x y z
N MET A 1 -24.67 -51.88 31.10
CA MET A 1 -25.11 -50.63 30.43
C MET A 1 -23.87 -49.89 29.98
N LYS A 2 -23.58 -49.83 28.67
CA LYS A 2 -22.43 -49.13 28.10
C LYS A 2 -22.93 -47.80 27.53
N VAL A 3 -22.62 -46.69 28.19
CA VAL A 3 -22.92 -45.34 27.69
C VAL A 3 -21.83 -44.98 26.69
N LEU A 4 -22.13 -45.02 25.40
CA LEU A 4 -21.29 -44.43 24.37
C LEU A 4 -21.42 -42.91 24.47
N ILE A 5 -20.38 -42.25 24.95
CA ILE A 5 -20.23 -40.80 24.84
C ILE A 5 -19.65 -40.51 23.44
N ILE A 6 -20.52 -40.13 22.52
CA ILE A 6 -20.11 -39.62 21.21
C ILE A 6 -19.62 -38.19 21.44
N PHE A 7 -18.30 -38.01 21.49
CA PHE A 7 -17.67 -36.69 21.44
C PHE A 7 -17.79 -36.18 20.00
N THR A 8 -18.89 -35.51 19.68
CA THR A 8 -19.03 -34.75 18.44
C THR A 8 -18.03 -33.61 18.46
N LEU A 9 -16.91 -33.81 17.77
CA LEU A 9 -15.90 -32.81 17.49
C LEU A 9 -16.51 -31.79 16.51
N LEU A 10 -17.13 -30.74 17.06
CA LEU A 10 -17.52 -29.54 16.32
C LEU A 10 -16.22 -28.81 15.91
N LEU A 11 -15.74 -29.12 14.71
CA LEU A 11 -14.72 -28.34 14.02
C LEU A 11 -15.34 -26.98 13.65
N PHE A 12 -15.21 -26.00 14.54
CA PHE A 12 -15.46 -24.61 14.20
C PHE A 12 -14.38 -24.16 13.21
N VAL A 13 -14.67 -24.30 11.91
CA VAL A 13 -13.96 -23.56 10.87
C VAL A 13 -14.34 -22.09 11.06
N SER A 14 -13.61 -21.39 11.94
CA SER A 14 -13.66 -19.93 12.02
C SER A 14 -13.02 -19.40 10.75
N CYS A 15 -13.83 -19.19 9.72
CA CYS A 15 -13.41 -18.36 8.60
C CYS A 15 -13.19 -16.96 9.20
N ASP A 16 -11.94 -16.48 9.20
CA ASP A 16 -11.51 -15.22 9.81
C ASP A 16 -12.16 -14.00 9.12
N ARG A 17 -13.45 -13.78 9.36
CA ARG A 17 -14.18 -12.61 8.87
C ARG A 17 -13.54 -11.32 9.39
N ASN A 18 -12.91 -11.38 10.56
CA ASN A 18 -12.22 -10.25 11.19
C ASN A 18 -10.98 -9.82 10.40
N THR A 19 -10.19 -10.73 9.83
CA THR A 19 -8.98 -10.35 9.07
C THR A 19 -9.34 -9.73 7.73
N ALA A 20 -10.33 -10.29 7.03
CA ALA A 20 -10.86 -9.73 5.80
C ALA A 20 -11.49 -8.34 6.03
N ALA A 21 -12.35 -8.20 7.05
CA ALA A 21 -12.96 -6.91 7.39
C ALA A 21 -11.92 -5.85 7.78
N ASN A 22 -10.89 -6.22 8.55
CA ASN A 22 -9.80 -5.32 8.91
C ASN A 22 -8.98 -4.90 7.70
N LYS A 23 -8.71 -5.82 6.76
CA LYS A 23 -8.00 -5.49 5.51
C LYS A 23 -8.81 -4.54 4.62
N GLU A 24 -10.10 -4.80 4.43
CA GLU A 24 -10.99 -3.92 3.66
C GLU A 24 -11.07 -2.53 4.31
N SER A 25 -11.15 -2.47 5.64
CA SER A 25 -11.11 -1.21 6.40
C SER A 25 -9.80 -0.45 6.17
N SER A 26 -8.65 -1.15 6.23
CA SER A 26 -7.33 -0.55 5.96
C SER A 26 -7.24 0.00 4.53
N ILE A 27 -7.69 -0.76 3.52
CA ILE A 27 -7.69 -0.30 2.12
C ILE A 27 -8.60 0.93 1.94
N ALA A 28 -9.77 0.96 2.58
CA ALA A 28 -10.68 2.10 2.51
C ALA A 28 -10.11 3.37 3.15
N LEU A 29 -9.45 3.24 4.31
CA LEU A 29 -8.70 4.33 4.94
C LEU A 29 -7.59 4.81 4.00
N GLY A 30 -6.78 3.87 3.49
CA GLY A 30 -5.65 4.16 2.62
C GLY A 30 -6.05 4.89 1.34
N LYS A 31 -7.16 4.48 0.72
CA LYS A 31 -7.74 5.16 -0.44
C LYS A 31 -8.13 6.60 -0.12
N THR A 32 -8.77 6.84 1.01
CA THR A 32 -9.18 8.18 1.45
C THR A 32 -7.96 9.06 1.74
N THR A 33 -6.99 8.54 2.50
CA THR A 33 -5.73 9.21 2.78
C THR A 33 -4.97 9.53 1.50
N PHE A 34 -4.91 8.59 0.55
CA PHE A 34 -4.24 8.78 -0.74
C PHE A 34 -4.89 9.89 -1.57
N ALA A 35 -6.22 9.89 -1.69
CA ALA A 35 -6.95 10.91 -2.42
C ALA A 35 -6.69 12.32 -1.87
N ASN A 36 -6.66 12.45 -0.54
CA ASN A 36 -6.48 13.75 0.13
C ASN A 36 -5.04 14.27 0.08
N ASN A 37 -4.04 13.38 0.00
CA ASN A 37 -2.64 13.75 0.24
C ASN A 37 -1.68 13.45 -0.91
N CYS A 38 -1.98 12.47 -1.77
CA CYS A 38 -1.02 11.89 -2.71
C CYS A 38 -1.46 12.03 -4.17
N ALA A 39 -2.76 11.93 -4.44
CA ALA A 39 -3.33 11.91 -5.79
C ALA A 39 -2.98 13.15 -6.62
N ILE A 40 -2.81 14.32 -6.00
CA ILE A 40 -2.44 15.56 -6.69
C ILE A 40 -1.13 15.44 -7.50
N CYS A 41 -0.21 14.59 -7.06
CA CYS A 41 1.06 14.34 -7.77
C CYS A 41 1.06 12.97 -8.46
N HIS A 42 0.56 11.94 -7.78
CA HIS A 42 0.63 10.55 -8.24
C HIS A 42 -0.58 10.11 -9.08
N GLY A 43 -1.58 10.96 -9.29
CA GLY A 43 -2.81 10.65 -10.01
C GLY A 43 -3.82 9.86 -9.16
N ASP A 44 -5.12 9.96 -9.49
CA ASP A 44 -6.23 9.43 -8.67
C ASP A 44 -6.19 7.91 -8.44
N LYS A 45 -5.56 7.15 -9.33
CA LYS A 45 -5.35 5.70 -9.24
C LYS A 45 -3.87 5.35 -9.12
N ALA A 46 -3.05 6.30 -8.66
CA ALA A 46 -1.61 6.18 -8.55
C ALA A 46 -0.88 5.93 -9.90
N GLN A 47 -1.45 6.36 -11.03
CA GLN A 47 -0.92 6.16 -12.37
C GLN A 47 0.06 7.24 -12.85
N SER A 48 0.49 8.14 -11.97
CA SER A 48 1.06 9.46 -12.29
C SER A 48 0.05 10.44 -12.88
N THR A 49 0.40 11.71 -12.88
CA THR A 49 -0.36 12.81 -13.52
C THR A 49 0.11 13.07 -14.96
N VAL A 50 1.19 12.42 -15.39
CA VAL A 50 1.76 12.55 -16.73
C VAL A 50 2.05 11.17 -17.33
N ASP A 51 1.93 11.05 -18.65
CA ASP A 51 2.13 9.78 -19.35
C ASP A 51 3.60 9.32 -19.30
N ASP A 52 4.53 10.23 -19.59
CA ASP A 52 5.97 9.95 -19.59
C ASP A 52 6.67 10.49 -18.34
N TRP A 53 6.40 9.86 -17.20
CA TRP A 53 7.03 10.20 -15.91
C TRP A 53 8.56 10.00 -15.90
N ARG A 54 9.12 9.33 -16.92
CA ARG A 54 10.57 9.14 -17.10
C ARG A 54 11.22 10.29 -17.86
N LYS A 55 10.45 11.26 -18.36
CA LYS A 55 10.98 12.47 -18.97
C LYS A 55 11.16 13.56 -17.91
N PRO A 56 12.35 14.17 -17.79
CA PRO A 56 12.54 15.34 -16.94
C PRO A 56 11.64 16.49 -17.37
N LEU A 57 11.14 17.23 -16.38
CA LEU A 57 10.48 18.51 -16.55
C LEU A 57 11.49 19.60 -16.98
N PRO A 58 11.04 20.77 -17.49
CA PRO A 58 11.94 21.85 -17.91
C PRO A 58 12.90 22.35 -16.83
N ASN A 59 12.53 22.20 -15.56
CA ASN A 59 13.37 22.55 -14.40
C ASN A 59 14.36 21.42 -14.01
N GLY A 60 14.44 20.33 -14.78
CA GLY A 60 15.30 19.18 -14.55
C GLY A 60 14.79 18.19 -13.49
N SER A 61 13.67 18.43 -12.83
CA SER A 61 13.08 17.45 -11.90
C SER A 61 12.27 16.39 -12.64
N TYR A 62 12.05 15.25 -12.01
CA TYR A 62 11.16 14.22 -12.54
C TYR A 62 9.74 14.39 -11.97
N PRO A 63 8.69 14.10 -12.76
CA PRO A 63 7.34 13.93 -12.26
C PRO A 63 7.26 12.85 -11.18
N ALA A 64 6.21 12.88 -10.36
CA ALA A 64 5.96 11.81 -9.41
C ALA A 64 5.68 10.50 -10.18
N PRO A 65 6.39 9.39 -9.89
CA PRO A 65 6.23 8.15 -10.62
C PRO A 65 4.87 7.50 -10.27
N PRO A 66 4.34 6.63 -11.15
CA PRO A 66 3.19 5.83 -10.81
C PRO A 66 3.53 4.87 -9.66
N LEU A 67 2.57 4.64 -8.78
CA LEU A 67 2.65 3.69 -7.67
C LEU A 67 1.71 2.49 -7.87
N ASP A 68 0.96 2.44 -8.97
CA ASP A 68 0.02 1.38 -9.36
C ASP A 68 0.67 0.04 -9.80
N GLY A 69 1.99 -0.08 -9.65
CA GLY A 69 2.75 -1.29 -10.01
C GLY A 69 3.37 -1.25 -11.41
N THR A 70 3.16 -0.18 -12.18
CA THR A 70 3.79 0.01 -13.51
C THR A 70 5.22 0.58 -13.43
N ALA A 71 5.62 1.10 -12.27
CA ALA A 71 7.00 1.51 -11.98
C ALA A 71 7.64 0.65 -10.87
N HIS A 72 8.69 1.16 -10.23
CA HIS A 72 9.61 0.37 -9.42
C HIS A 72 9.23 0.27 -7.93
N THR A 73 8.10 0.82 -7.51
CA THR A 73 7.67 0.88 -6.09
C THR A 73 7.68 -0.50 -5.41
N TRP A 74 7.26 -1.54 -6.13
CA TRP A 74 7.19 -2.93 -5.63
C TRP A 74 8.56 -3.59 -5.40
N HIS A 75 9.67 -2.96 -5.77
CA HIS A 75 11.01 -3.46 -5.41
C HIS A 75 11.41 -3.13 -3.96
N HIS A 76 10.67 -2.27 -3.28
CA HIS A 76 11.01 -1.74 -1.96
C HIS A 76 10.26 -2.45 -0.83
N SER A 77 10.96 -2.72 0.27
CA SER A 77 10.36 -3.35 1.45
C SER A 77 9.29 -2.46 2.11
N PRO A 78 8.33 -3.00 2.88
CA PRO A 78 7.37 -2.20 3.62
C PRO A 78 8.02 -1.13 4.51
N LYS A 79 9.15 -1.47 5.16
CA LYS A 79 9.95 -0.53 5.96
C LYS A 79 10.52 0.61 5.12
N SER A 80 11.02 0.32 3.91
CA SER A 80 11.55 1.31 2.98
C SER A 80 10.45 2.24 2.46
N LEU A 81 9.27 1.69 2.14
CA LEU A 81 8.11 2.47 1.72
C LEU A 81 7.66 3.41 2.85
N LEU A 82 7.55 2.90 4.08
CA LEU A 82 7.21 3.72 5.25
C LEU A 82 8.27 4.80 5.52
N GLY A 83 9.55 4.48 5.35
CA GLY A 83 10.64 5.46 5.42
C GLY A 83 10.49 6.59 4.41
N THR A 84 10.11 6.25 3.17
CA THR A 84 9.86 7.23 2.10
C THR A 84 8.66 8.12 2.43
N ILE A 85 7.56 7.55 2.94
CA ILE A 85 6.38 8.32 3.38
C ILE A 85 6.75 9.27 4.53
N ASN A 86 7.50 8.76 5.52
CA ASN A 86 7.89 9.56 6.68
C ASN A 86 8.80 10.73 6.30
N ASN A 87 9.83 10.48 5.47
CA ASN A 87 10.91 11.44 5.23
C ASN A 87 10.74 12.26 3.95
N GLY A 88 9.84 11.86 3.05
CA GLY A 88 9.67 12.51 1.75
C GLY A 88 10.88 12.35 0.83
N GLY A 89 10.96 13.21 -0.19
CA GLY A 89 11.96 13.14 -1.25
C GLY A 89 13.15 14.10 -1.10
N ALA A 90 13.17 14.94 -0.06
CA ALA A 90 14.11 16.06 0.05
C ALA A 90 15.59 15.62 0.00
N GLU A 91 15.93 14.51 0.67
CA GLU A 91 17.29 13.93 0.65
C GLU A 91 17.76 13.54 -0.76
N PHE A 92 16.82 13.23 -1.65
CA PHE A 92 17.07 12.86 -3.04
C PHE A 92 16.82 14.02 -4.02
N LYS A 93 16.77 15.27 -3.53
CA LYS A 93 16.39 16.46 -4.32
C LYS A 93 14.99 16.34 -4.96
N GLY A 94 14.15 15.47 -4.40
CA GLY A 94 12.76 15.29 -4.77
C GLY A 94 11.83 16.20 -3.97
N TRP A 95 10.60 16.35 -4.46
CA TRP A 95 9.62 17.30 -3.94
C TRP A 95 8.50 16.63 -3.14
N MET A 96 8.54 15.31 -2.99
CA MET A 96 7.58 14.58 -2.16
C MET A 96 7.68 15.08 -0.70
N PRO A 97 6.61 15.62 -0.12
CA PRO A 97 6.65 16.11 1.25
C PRO A 97 6.81 14.95 2.24
N ALA A 98 7.41 15.26 3.40
CA ALA A 98 7.45 14.36 4.54
C ALA A 98 6.07 14.30 5.21
N PHE A 99 5.64 13.10 5.59
CA PHE A 99 4.36 12.86 6.26
C PHE A 99 4.48 12.32 7.70
N LYS A 100 5.71 12.19 8.22
CA LYS A 100 5.97 11.61 9.56
C LYS A 100 5.06 12.20 10.64
N ASP A 101 4.94 13.52 10.68
CA ASP A 101 4.18 14.28 11.68
C ASP A 101 2.82 14.78 11.15
N LYS A 102 2.42 14.33 9.94
CA LYS A 102 1.17 14.75 9.27
C LYS A 102 0.12 13.66 9.20
N LEU A 103 0.56 12.40 9.19
CA LEU A 103 -0.29 11.21 9.12
C LEU A 103 0.02 10.32 10.32
N SER A 104 -1.03 9.72 10.88
CA SER A 104 -0.93 8.67 11.88
C SER A 104 -0.24 7.42 11.31
N ASP A 105 0.27 6.55 12.18
CA ASP A 105 0.89 5.30 11.75
C ASP A 105 -0.10 4.38 11.02
N ASP A 106 -1.38 4.38 11.43
CA ASP A 106 -2.45 3.64 10.76
C ASP A 106 -2.71 4.17 9.36
N GLU A 107 -2.76 5.49 9.16
CA GLU A 107 -2.91 6.09 7.83
C GLU A 107 -1.72 5.76 6.91
N LYS A 108 -0.50 5.79 7.44
CA LYS A 108 0.70 5.46 6.66
C LYS A 108 0.75 3.99 6.28
N GLN A 109 0.35 3.08 7.17
CA GLN A 109 0.22 1.66 6.84
C GLN A 109 -0.90 1.43 5.83
N ALA A 110 -2.05 2.07 6.02
CA ALA A 110 -3.19 2.00 5.13
C ALA A 110 -2.85 2.50 3.71
N LEU A 111 -2.03 3.54 3.57
CA LEU A 111 -1.49 3.97 2.27
C LEU A 111 -0.72 2.85 1.56
N ILE A 112 0.15 2.15 2.28
CA ILE A 112 0.93 1.02 1.72
C ILE A 112 -0.01 -0.11 1.30
N ASP A 113 -1.01 -0.43 2.12
CA ASP A 113 -2.01 -1.47 1.83
C ASP A 113 -2.84 -1.13 0.58
N TYR A 114 -3.29 0.13 0.45
CA TYR A 114 -4.03 0.62 -0.71
C TYR A 114 -3.16 0.60 -1.98
N ILE A 115 -1.92 1.09 -1.90
CA ILE A 115 -0.98 1.07 -3.03
C ILE A 115 -0.73 -0.37 -3.48
N TYR A 116 -0.47 -1.29 -2.55
CA TYR A 116 -0.34 -2.70 -2.84
C TYR A 116 -1.61 -3.24 -3.52
N ASP A 117 -2.81 -2.83 -3.08
CA ASP A 117 -4.06 -3.30 -3.67
C ASP A 117 -4.27 -2.86 -5.13
N LEU A 118 -3.68 -1.75 -5.56
CA LEU A 118 -3.71 -1.31 -6.96
C LEU A 118 -2.89 -2.21 -7.90
N TRP A 119 -1.93 -2.97 -7.37
CA TRP A 119 -0.99 -3.69 -8.21
C TRP A 119 -1.62 -4.87 -8.96
N PRO A 120 -1.15 -5.15 -10.20
CA PRO A 120 -1.51 -6.37 -10.92
C PRO A 120 -1.19 -7.61 -10.09
N LYS A 121 -2.00 -8.66 -10.24
CA LYS A 121 -1.89 -9.92 -9.48
C LYS A 121 -0.47 -10.51 -9.51
N GLU A 122 0.21 -10.45 -10.65
CA GLU A 122 1.57 -10.99 -10.77
C GLU A 122 2.62 -10.15 -10.04
N ILE A 123 2.42 -8.84 -9.94
CA ILE A 123 3.28 -7.96 -9.13
C ILE A 123 3.04 -8.21 -7.64
N LYS A 124 1.78 -8.33 -7.20
CA LYS A 124 1.42 -8.73 -5.82
C LYS A 124 2.12 -10.03 -5.44
N LYS A 125 2.06 -11.05 -6.30
CA LYS A 125 2.72 -12.35 -6.08
C LYS A 125 4.24 -12.24 -5.95
N GLN A 126 4.88 -11.41 -6.79
CA GLN A 126 6.33 -11.18 -6.70
C GLN A 126 6.72 -10.44 -5.42
N TYR A 127 5.95 -9.42 -5.06
CA TYR A 127 6.14 -8.66 -3.83
C TYR A 127 6.02 -9.55 -2.59
N ASP A 128 4.94 -10.33 -2.53
CA ASP A 128 4.67 -11.23 -1.41
C ASP A 128 5.80 -12.24 -1.26
N LYS A 129 6.26 -12.88 -2.35
CA LYS A 129 7.41 -13.80 -2.31
C LYS A 129 8.69 -13.16 -1.74
N ARG A 130 8.85 -11.84 -1.91
CA ARG A 130 10.05 -11.11 -1.51
C ARG A 130 9.99 -10.61 -0.07
N PHE A 131 8.80 -10.27 0.42
CA PHE A 131 8.65 -9.50 1.67
C PHE A 131 7.61 -10.06 2.66
N LYS A 132 6.90 -11.14 2.32
CA LYS A 132 5.99 -11.88 3.20
C LYS A 132 6.44 -13.33 3.32
#